data_AF-A0A963TTV7-F1
#
_entry.id   AF-A0A963TTV7-F1
#
_cell.length_a   1.000
_cell.length_b   1.000
_cell.length_c   1.000
_cell.angle_alpha   90.00
_cell.angle_beta   90.00
_cell.angle_gamma   90.00
#
_symmetry.space_group_name_H-M   'P 1'
#
loop_
_entity.id
_entity.type
_entity.pdbx_description
1 polymer ?
#
loop_
_entity_poly.entity_id
_entity_poly.type
_entity_poly.pdbx_seq_one_letter_code
_entity_poly.pdbx_strand_id
1 'polypeptide(L)'
;LGETYYVRGDYQRSVIEFMNGYQNYPKSNKGPDNLLKLGMALANLGQSKEACTALSRLTREYPDVNDQIRRNAQQERQKLKCS
;
A
#
# COMPACT_ATOMS: atom_id res chain seq x y z
N LEU A 1 -0.22 11.92 7.69
CA LEU A 1 0.82 12.56 6.85
C LEU A 1 0.95 11.87 5.49
N GLY A 2 1.09 10.54 5.44
CA GLY A 2 1.16 9.80 4.16
C GLY A 2 0.06 10.16 3.16
N GLU A 3 -1.21 10.17 3.59
CA GLU A 3 -2.34 10.58 2.72
C GLU A 3 -2.23 12.02 2.22
N THR A 4 -1.77 12.93 3.07
CA THR A 4 -1.58 14.34 2.72
C THR A 4 -0.53 14.48 1.62
N TYR A 5 0.58 13.76 1.74
CA TYR A 5 1.62 13.74 0.70
C TYR A 5 1.11 13.09 -0.59
N TYR A 6 0.37 11.98 -0.48
CA TYR A 6 -0.23 11.29 -1.62
C TYR A 6 -1.15 12.21 -2.43
N VAL A 7 -2.08 12.91 -1.78
CA VAL A 7 -3.03 13.82 -2.45
C VAL A 7 -2.31 15.02 -3.09
N ARG A 8 -1.17 15.45 -2.53
CA ARG A 8 -0.32 16.51 -3.10
C ARG A 8 0.60 16.03 -4.23
N GLY A 9 0.59 14.74 -4.56
CA GLY A 9 1.49 14.14 -5.55
C GLY A 9 2.93 13.94 -5.05
N ASP A 10 3.21 14.18 -3.76
CA ASP A 10 4.50 13.90 -3.15
C ASP A 10 4.58 12.42 -2.76
N TYR A 11 4.63 11.56 -3.77
CA TYR A 11 4.61 10.11 -3.57
C TYR A 11 5.86 9.60 -2.86
N GLN A 12 7.00 10.29 -2.99
CA GLN A 12 8.23 9.92 -2.28
C GLN A 12 8.05 10.03 -0.76
N ARG A 13 7.55 11.16 -0.26
CA ARG A 13 7.25 11.29 1.17
C ARG A 13 6.09 10.40 1.59
N SER A 14 5.09 10.23 0.72
CA SER A 14 3.98 9.31 0.97
C SER A 14 4.46 7.89 1.24
N VAL A 15 5.41 7.37 0.45
CA VAL A 15 6.00 6.03 0.63
C VAL A 15 6.66 5.92 2.00
N ILE A 16 7.48 6.90 2.37
CA ILE A 16 8.19 6.92 3.66
C ILE A 16 7.19 6.87 4.83
N GLU A 17 6.16 7.71 4.79
CA GLU A 17 5.15 7.78 5.86
C GLU A 17 4.33 6.49 5.99
N PHE A 18 3.88 5.91 4.88
CA PHE A 18 3.12 4.65 4.93
C PHE A 18 3.99 3.46 5.34
N MET A 19 5.25 3.43 4.90
CA MET A 19 6.21 2.42 5.32
C MET A 19 6.48 2.52 6.83
N ASN A 20 6.74 3.73 7.35
CA ASN A 20 6.94 3.96 8.78
C ASN A 20 5.70 3.57 9.59
N GLY A 21 4.51 3.94 9.12
CA GLY A 21 3.25 3.58 9.77
C GLY A 21 3.06 2.06 9.84
N TYR A 22 3.38 1.33 8.77
CA TYR A 22 3.31 -0.13 8.76
C TYR A 22 4.39 -0.78 9.63
N GLN A 23 5.64 -0.31 9.58
CA GLN A 23 6.74 -0.88 10.38
C GLN A 23 6.54 -0.69 11.89
N ASN A 24 6.08 0.49 12.30
CA ASN A 24 5.88 0.80 13.72
C ASN A 24 4.59 0.19 14.28
N TYR A 25 3.56 0.05 13.44
CA TYR A 25 2.23 -0.38 13.89
C TYR A 25 1.61 -1.46 12.99
N PRO A 26 2.30 -2.58 12.73
CA PRO A 26 1.83 -3.59 11.78
C PRO A 26 0.54 -4.28 12.26
N LYS A 27 0.34 -4.44 13.58
CA LYS A 27 -0.86 -5.08 14.13
C LYS A 27 -2.03 -4.11 14.35
N SER A 28 -1.86 -2.84 14.03
CA SER A 28 -2.95 -1.87 14.16
C SER A 28 -4.02 -2.09 13.10
N ASN A 29 -5.22 -1.57 13.35
CA ASN A 29 -6.28 -1.50 12.34
C ASN A 29 -5.90 -0.66 11.09
N LYS A 30 -4.79 0.09 11.15
CA LYS A 30 -4.23 0.86 10.02
C LYS A 30 -3.16 0.10 9.25
N GLY A 31 -2.63 -1.01 9.77
CA GLY A 31 -1.61 -1.82 9.09
C GLY A 31 -1.98 -2.19 7.65
N PRO A 32 -3.19 -2.76 7.41
CA PRO A 32 -3.62 -3.10 6.05
C PRO A 32 -3.75 -1.89 5.12
N ASP A 33 -4.27 -0.77 5.65
CA ASP A 33 -4.44 0.47 4.91
C ASP A 33 -3.09 1.12 4.54
N ASN A 34 -2.13 1.08 5.46
CA ASN A 34 -0.76 1.53 5.20
C ASN A 34 -0.10 0.72 4.07
N LEU A 35 -0.24 -0.60 4.04
CA LEU A 35 0.32 -1.41 2.94
C LEU A 35 -0.38 -1.14 1.61
N LEU A 36 -1.71 -1.00 1.61
CA LEU A 36 -2.45 -0.67 0.38
C LEU A 36 -1.94 0.66 -0.19
N LYS A 37 -1.90 1.70 0.64
CA LYS A 37 -1.49 3.04 0.22
C LYS A 37 -0.01 3.15 -0.10
N LEU A 38 0.84 2.36 0.57
CA LEU A 38 2.24 2.19 0.20
C LEU A 38 2.34 1.63 -1.23
N GLY A 39 1.60 0.56 -1.55
CA GLY A 39 1.55 -0.01 -2.90
C GLY A 39 1.09 1.00 -3.94
N MET A 40 0.04 1.77 -3.65
CA MET A 40 -0.45 2.83 -4.53
C MET A 40 0.56 3.96 -4.73
N ALA A 41 1.27 4.40 -3.69
CA ALA A 41 2.28 5.44 -3.79
C ALA A 41 3.48 4.99 -4.62
N LEU A 42 3.95 3.75 -4.41
CA LEU A 42 5.01 3.13 -5.21
C LEU A 42 4.59 3.00 -6.69
N ALA A 43 3.34 2.63 -6.97
CA ALA A 43 2.80 2.58 -8.31
C ALA A 43 2.87 3.94 -9.02
N ASN A 44 2.52 5.02 -8.32
CA ASN A 44 2.59 6.38 -8.86
C ASN A 44 4.04 6.86 -9.10
N LEU A 45 5.02 6.29 -8.39
CA LEU A 45 6.44 6.50 -8.67
C LEU A 45 7.00 5.64 -9.80
N GLY A 46 6.18 4.78 -10.43
CA GLY A 46 6.64 3.81 -11.43
C GLY A 46 7.39 2.62 -10.84
N GLN A 47 7.42 2.47 -9.51
CA GLN A 47 8.07 1.37 -8.79
C GLN A 47 7.14 0.16 -8.70
N SER A 48 6.76 -0.39 -9.87
CA SER A 48 5.74 -1.43 -9.98
C SER A 48 6.11 -2.71 -9.22
N LYS A 49 7.38 -3.10 -9.20
CA LYS A 49 7.84 -4.32 -8.52
C LYS A 49 7.69 -4.23 -7.01
N GLU A 50 8.07 -3.09 -6.45
CA GLU A 50 7.94 -2.76 -5.03
C GLU A 50 6.47 -2.63 -4.66
N ALA A 51 5.65 -1.99 -5.51
CA ALA A 51 4.21 -1.90 -5.33
C ALA A 51 3.56 -3.30 -5.26
N CYS A 52 3.86 -4.18 -6.21
CA CYS A 52 3.39 -5.56 -6.20
C CYS A 52 3.80 -6.31 -4.93
N THR A 53 5.01 -6.05 -4.43
CA THR A 53 5.51 -6.66 -3.19
C THR A 53 4.71 -6.21 -1.98
N ALA A 54 4.45 -4.90 -1.84
CA ALA A 54 3.63 -4.35 -0.76
C ALA A 54 2.20 -4.90 -0.78
N LEU A 55 1.57 -4.94 -1.96
CA LEU A 55 0.21 -5.46 -2.13
C LEU A 55 0.12 -6.97 -1.90
N SER A 56 1.17 -7.73 -2.23
CA SER A 56 1.23 -9.16 -1.92
C SER A 56 1.37 -9.42 -0.42
N ARG A 57 2.19 -8.61 0.28
CA ARG A 57 2.28 -8.65 1.75
C ARG A 57 0.95 -8.37 2.41
N LEU A 58 0.18 -7.40 1.90
CA LEU A 58 -1.16 -7.10 2.40
C LEU A 58 -2.06 -8.33 2.39
N THR A 59 -2.13 -9.05 1.27
CA THR A 59 -2.95 -10.27 1.17
C THR A 59 -2.45 -11.42 2.03
N ARG A 60 -1.14 -11.50 2.28
CA ARG A 60 -0.52 -12.58 3.05
C ARG A 60 -0.63 -12.36 4.56
N GLU A 61 -0.41 -11.13 5.00
CA GLU A 61 -0.31 -10.78 6.42
C GLU A 61 -1.66 -10.37 7.02
N TYR A 62 -2.62 -9.95 6.19
CA TYR A 62 -3.96 -9.58 6.61
C TYR A 62 -5.03 -10.35 5.82
N PRO A 63 -5.10 -11.69 5.96
CA PRO A 63 -6.08 -12.51 5.25
C PRO A 63 -7.54 -12.15 5.59
N ASP A 64 -7.79 -11.59 6.79
CA ASP A 64 -9.12 -11.21 7.29
C ASP A 64 -9.43 -9.71 7.16
N VAL A 65 -8.66 -8.99 6.34
CA VAL A 65 -8.93 -7.57 6.08
C VAL A 65 -10.31 -7.37 5.45
N ASN A 66 -10.91 -6.21 5.68
CA ASN A 66 -12.18 -5.86 5.06
C ASN A 66 -12.15 -6.03 3.53
N ASP A 67 -13.31 -6.36 2.96
CA ASP A 67 -13.42 -6.67 1.53
C ASP A 67 -13.03 -5.50 0.63
N GLN A 68 -13.22 -4.27 1.09
CA GLN A 68 -12.89 -3.10 0.30
C GLN A 68 -11.38 -2.97 0.06
N ILE A 69 -10.57 -3.12 1.12
CA ILE A 69 -9.11 -3.09 1.04
C ILE A 69 -8.61 -4.27 0.21
N ARG A 70 -9.20 -5.46 0.39
CA ARG A 70 -8.88 -6.65 -0.40
C ARG A 70 -9.12 -6.41 -1.89
N ARG A 71 -10.29 -5.90 -2.26
CA ARG A 71 -10.65 -5.59 -3.65
C ARG A 71 -9.75 -4.51 -4.25
N ASN A 72 -9.50 -3.44 -3.52
CA ASN A 72 -8.59 -2.37 -3.96
C ASN A 72 -7.18 -2.92 -4.21
N ALA A 73 -6.65 -3.74 -3.30
CA ALA A 73 -5.34 -4.35 -3.47
C ALA A 73 -5.26 -5.24 -4.71
N GLN A 74 -6.29 -6.06 -4.96
CA GLN A 74 -6.36 -6.90 -6.16
C GLN A 74 -6.45 -6.07 -7.44
N GLN A 75 -7.26 -5.01 -7.45
CA GLN A 75 -7.37 -4.10 -8.60
C GLN A 75 -6.04 -3.42 -8.91
N GLU A 76 -5.34 -2.91 -7.90
CA GLU A 76 -4.02 -2.30 -8.08
C GLU A 76 -3.00 -3.33 -8.59
N ARG A 77 -3.00 -4.56 -8.07
CA ARG A 77 -2.13 -5.62 -8.59
C ARG A 77 -2.41 -5.96 -10.05
N GLN A 78 -3.68 -5.99 -10.46
CA GLN A 78 -4.08 -6.23 -11.85
C GLN A 78 -3.63 -5.10 -12.77
N LYS A 79 -3.83 -3.83 -12.37
CA LYS A 79 -3.36 -2.65 -13.12
C LYS A 79 -1.85 -2.68 -13.32
N LEU A 80 -1.11 -3.09 -12.28
CA LEU A 80 0.34 -3.21 -12.29
C LEU A 80 0.86 -4.47 -13.00
N LYS A 81 -0.03 -5.38 -13.44
CA LYS A 81 0.32 -6.68 -14.02
C LYS A 81 1.30 -7.46 -13.14
N CYS A 82 1.05 -7.47 -11.83
CA CYS A 82 1.86 -8.25 -10.90
C CYS A 82 1.80 -9.73 -11.27
N SER A 83 2.93 -10.29 -11.69
CA SER A 83 3.12 -11.72 -12.01
C SER A 83 3.10 -12.59 -10.77
#